data_AF-A0A1M3GZA9-F1
#
_entry.id   AF-A0A1M3GZA9-F1
#
_cell.length_a   1.000
_cell.length_b   1.000
_cell.length_c   1.000
_cell.angle_alpha   90.00
_cell.angle_beta   90.00
_cell.angle_gamma   90.00
#
_symmetry.space_group_name_H-M   'P 1'
#
loop_
_entity.id
_entity.type
_entity.pdbx_description
1 polymer ?
#
loop_
_entity_poly.entity_id
_entity_poly.type
_entity_poly.pdbx_seq_one_letter_code
_entity_poly.pdbx_strand_id
1 'polypeptide(L)'
;MPQLDTSTFPSQLFWLVACFLALYFILSFIALPKITRVLEKREEAIASQINKASTYREQAEDLLADYEKTLAEARETAHQHAKTIASATTAEIGHKQKEFQDKLKDRLHLAEQDLYRSRIEASKEIQSIATEVANAVLTKLTGRAYSPNKLLETRKDT
;
A
#
# COMPACT_ATOMS: atom_id res chain seq x y z
N MET A 1 36.10 -55.57 -86.64
CA MET A 1 36.01 -54.14 -86.27
C MET A 1 37.21 -53.82 -85.39
N PRO A 2 38.11 -52.91 -85.78
CA PRO A 2 39.38 -52.64 -85.08
C PRO A 2 39.24 -51.97 -83.69
N GLN A 3 38.03 -51.96 -83.13
CA GLN A 3 37.68 -51.26 -81.89
C GLN A 3 37.80 -52.14 -80.63
N LEU A 4 38.01 -53.45 -80.80
CA LEU A 4 38.17 -54.43 -79.72
C LEU A 4 39.57 -55.08 -79.78
N ASP A 5 40.61 -54.27 -79.91
CA ASP A 5 41.99 -54.73 -79.81
C ASP A 5 42.40 -54.82 -78.32
N THR A 6 42.34 -56.03 -77.77
CA THR A 6 42.57 -56.33 -76.35
C THR A 6 44.00 -56.07 -75.88
N SER A 7 44.94 -55.84 -76.80
CA SER A 7 46.33 -55.50 -76.49
C SER A 7 46.49 -54.13 -75.82
N THR A 8 45.53 -53.21 -75.99
CA THR A 8 45.56 -51.85 -75.40
C THR A 8 44.88 -51.75 -74.04
N PHE A 9 44.04 -52.73 -73.67
CA PHE A 9 43.27 -52.74 -72.43
C PHE A 9 44.11 -52.67 -71.14
N PRO A 10 45.29 -53.34 -71.02
CA PRO A 10 46.10 -53.25 -69.81
C PRO A 10 46.60 -51.84 -69.51
N SER A 11 46.99 -51.07 -70.55
CA SER A 11 47.45 -49.68 -70.39
C SER A 11 46.29 -48.76 -69.98
N GLN A 12 45.12 -48.94 -70.59
CA GLN A 12 43.93 -48.17 -70.24
C GLN A 12 43.47 -48.46 -68.80
N LEU A 13 43.53 -49.72 -68.36
CA LEU A 13 43.23 -50.11 -66.98
C LEU A 13 44.25 -49.54 -65.99
N PHE A 14 45.54 -49.55 -66.32
CA PHE A 14 46.58 -48.96 -65.48
C PHE A 14 46.32 -47.47 -65.25
N TRP A 15 46.09 -46.70 -66.32
CA TRP A 15 45.79 -45.27 -66.20
C TRP A 15 44.46 -44.99 -65.51
N LEU A 16 43.44 -45.82 -65.73
CA LEU A 16 42.16 -45.72 -65.02
C LEU A 16 42.36 -45.90 -63.51
N VAL A 17 43.13 -46.90 -63.09
CA VAL A 17 43.44 -47.13 -61.67
C VAL A 17 44.28 -45.98 -61.10
N ALA A 18 45.27 -45.50 -61.84
CA ALA A 18 46.11 -44.38 -61.41
C ALA A 18 45.28 -43.09 -61.20
N CYS A 19 44.42 -42.74 -62.15
CA CYS A 19 43.51 -41.59 -62.04
C CYS A 19 42.46 -41.79 -60.92
N PHE A 20 41.92 -42.99 -60.78
CA PHE A 20 40.96 -43.31 -59.72
C PHE A 20 41.59 -43.18 -58.33
N LEU A 21 42.80 -43.70 -58.13
CA LEU A 21 43.53 -43.55 -56.88
C LEU A 21 43.86 -42.09 -56.60
N ALA A 22 44.35 -41.34 -57.59
CA ALA A 22 44.62 -39.91 -57.43
C ALA A 22 43.37 -39.14 -56.99
N LEU A 23 42.22 -39.39 -57.64
CA LEU A 23 40.94 -38.80 -57.26
C LEU A 23 40.49 -39.24 -55.86
N TYR A 24 40.63 -40.53 -55.54
CA TYR A 24 40.29 -41.08 -54.22
C TYR A 24 41.10 -40.40 -53.10
N PHE A 25 42.41 -40.24 -53.28
CA PHE A 25 43.25 -39.54 -52.31
C PHE A 25 42.84 -38.07 -52.15
N ILE A 26 42.55 -37.38 -53.24
CA ILE A 26 42.06 -35.98 -53.18
C ILE A 26 40.75 -35.90 -52.40
N LEU A 27 39.80 -36.80 -52.69
CA LEU A 27 38.50 -36.79 -52.01
C LEU A 27 38.64 -37.13 -50.52
N SER A 28 39.47 -38.13 -50.21
CA SER A 28 39.74 -38.59 -48.85
C SER A 28 40.44 -37.51 -48.01
N PHE A 29 41.45 -36.84 -48.55
CA PHE A 29 42.23 -35.85 -47.81
C PHE A 29 41.65 -34.43 -47.81
N ILE A 30 40.80 -34.07 -48.78
CA ILE A 30 40.35 -32.67 -48.94
C ILE A 30 38.85 -32.53 -48.82
N ALA A 31 38.06 -33.40 -49.45
CA ALA A 31 36.59 -33.26 -49.44
C ALA A 31 35.98 -33.73 -48.13
N LEU A 32 36.35 -34.94 -47.66
CA LEU A 32 35.85 -35.49 -46.39
C LEU A 32 36.13 -34.59 -45.18
N PRO A 33 37.38 -34.12 -44.91
CA PRO A 33 37.62 -33.30 -43.73
C PRO A 33 36.92 -31.94 -43.80
N LYS A 34 36.67 -31.38 -44.99
CA LYS A 34 35.88 -30.14 -45.12
C LYS A 34 34.43 -30.35 -44.71
N ILE A 35 33.82 -31.47 -45.11
CA ILE A 35 32.43 -31.80 -44.75
C ILE A 35 32.33 -32.06 -43.25
N THR A 36 33.26 -32.85 -42.69
CA THR A 36 33.30 -33.15 -41.24
C THR A 36 33.40 -31.87 -40.42
N ARG A 37 34.31 -30.94 -40.76
CA ARG A 37 34.43 -29.65 -40.04
C ARG A 37 33.15 -28.82 -40.06
N VAL A 38 32.41 -28.83 -41.16
CA VAL A 38 31.13 -28.09 -41.24
C VAL A 38 30.08 -28.75 -40.36
N LEU A 39 30.04 -30.07 -40.32
CA LEU A 39 29.12 -30.82 -39.47
C LEU A 39 29.42 -30.58 -37.99
N GLU A 40 30.69 -30.73 -37.58
CA GLU A 40 31.15 -30.45 -36.22
C GLU A 40 30.82 -29.01 -35.79
N LYS A 41 31.08 -28.02 -36.64
CA LYS A 41 30.75 -26.62 -36.35
C LYS A 41 29.25 -26.40 -36.14
N ARG A 42 28.40 -27.11 -36.90
CA ARG A 42 26.95 -27.03 -36.74
C ARG A 42 26.51 -27.70 -35.45
N GLU A 43 27.03 -28.88 -35.14
CA GLU A 43 26.75 -29.59 -33.89
C GLU A 43 27.15 -28.75 -32.68
N GLU A 44 28.35 -28.16 -32.68
CA GLU A 44 28.82 -27.28 -31.63
C GLU A 44 27.95 -26.02 -31.50
N ALA A 45 27.57 -25.40 -32.62
CA ALA A 45 26.69 -24.23 -32.60
C ALA A 45 25.28 -24.56 -32.08
N ILE A 46 24.75 -25.74 -32.39
CA ILE A 46 23.44 -26.20 -31.89
C ILE A 46 23.54 -26.50 -30.40
N ALA A 47 24.54 -27.25 -29.97
CA ALA A 47 24.77 -27.56 -28.55
C ALA A 47 24.96 -26.28 -27.73
N SER A 48 25.74 -25.32 -28.24
CA SER A 48 25.94 -24.01 -27.60
C SER A 48 24.62 -23.24 -27.48
N GLN A 49 23.79 -23.24 -28.52
CA GLN A 49 22.49 -22.57 -28.50
C GLN A 49 21.51 -23.22 -27.52
N ILE A 50 21.47 -24.56 -27.46
CA ILE A 50 20.63 -25.29 -26.49
C ILE A 50 21.07 -24.98 -25.07
N ASN A 51 22.38 -24.99 -24.79
CA ASN A 51 22.91 -24.64 -23.47
C ASN A 51 22.55 -23.20 -23.09
N LYS A 52 22.76 -22.23 -24.00
CA LYS A 52 22.37 -20.83 -23.76
C LYS A 52 20.87 -20.68 -23.51
N ALA A 53 20.03 -21.37 -24.28
CA ALA A 53 18.59 -21.36 -24.08
C ALA A 53 18.20 -21.93 -22.70
N SER A 54 18.85 -23.01 -22.27
CA SER A 54 18.64 -23.59 -20.93
C SER A 54 19.05 -22.60 -19.84
N THR A 55 20.22 -21.96 -19.96
CA THR A 55 20.69 -20.97 -18.98
C THR A 55 19.76 -19.75 -18.93
N TYR A 56 19.28 -19.26 -20.07
CA TYR A 56 18.30 -18.16 -20.08
C TYR A 56 16.97 -18.57 -19.47
N ARG A 57 16.55 -19.82 -19.65
CA ARG A 57 15.34 -20.36 -19.01
C ARG A 57 15.49 -20.39 -17.49
N GLU A 58 16.62 -20.89 -17.00
CA GLU A 58 16.95 -20.93 -15.57
C GLU A 58 17.00 -19.53 -14.98
N GLN A 59 17.70 -18.59 -15.62
CA GLN A 59 17.76 -17.19 -15.20
C GLN A 59 16.37 -16.52 -15.18
N ALA A 60 15.50 -16.85 -16.13
CA ALA A 60 14.14 -16.34 -16.16
C ALA A 60 13.27 -16.93 -15.03
N GLU A 61 13.44 -18.21 -14.72
CA GLU A 61 12.76 -18.87 -13.60
C GLU A 61 13.21 -18.28 -12.26
N ASP A 62 14.52 -18.08 -12.06
CA ASP A 62 15.08 -17.46 -10.86
C ASP A 62 14.58 -16.01 -10.69
N LEU A 63 14.61 -15.21 -11.76
CA LEU A 63 14.12 -13.84 -11.72
C LEU A 63 12.61 -13.77 -11.43
N LEU A 64 11.84 -14.71 -11.96
CA LEU A 64 10.41 -14.81 -11.69
C LEU A 64 10.16 -15.17 -10.22
N ALA A 65 10.91 -16.12 -9.67
CA ALA A 65 10.80 -16.49 -8.25
C ALA A 65 11.15 -15.32 -7.32
N ASP A 66 12.24 -14.59 -7.61
CA ASP A 66 12.64 -13.40 -6.85
C ASP A 66 11.61 -12.27 -6.98
N TYR A 67 11.03 -12.07 -8.16
CA TYR A 67 9.98 -11.10 -8.40
C TYR A 67 8.71 -11.45 -7.60
N GLU A 68 8.27 -12.71 -7.65
CA GLU A 68 7.10 -13.18 -6.89
C GLU A 68 7.30 -13.04 -5.38
N LYS A 69 8.50 -13.38 -4.88
CA LYS A 69 8.88 -13.19 -3.48
C LYS A 69 8.84 -11.72 -3.09
N THR A 70 9.46 -10.86 -3.87
CA THR A 70 9.47 -9.40 -3.62
C THR A 70 8.04 -8.83 -3.61
N LEU A 71 7.19 -9.30 -4.53
CA LEU A 71 5.79 -8.89 -4.60
C LEU A 71 4.99 -9.36 -3.36
N ALA A 72 5.24 -10.57 -2.89
CA ALA A 72 4.62 -11.10 -1.67
C ALA A 72 5.06 -10.31 -0.43
N GLU A 73 6.36 -10.03 -0.28
CA GLU A 73 6.92 -9.22 0.81
C GLU A 73 6.37 -7.79 0.79
N ALA A 74 6.26 -7.17 -0.38
CA ALA A 74 5.69 -5.83 -0.54
C ALA A 74 4.21 -5.79 -0.14
N ARG A 75 3.43 -6.81 -0.54
CA ARG A 75 2.01 -6.94 -0.15
C ARG A 75 1.85 -7.11 1.36
N GLU A 76 2.65 -7.99 1.96
CA GLU A 76 2.62 -8.22 3.41
C GLU A 76 2.98 -6.94 4.17
N THR A 77 4.05 -6.26 3.75
CA THR A 77 4.47 -4.98 4.34
C THR A 77 3.38 -3.92 4.23
N ALA A 78 2.72 -3.80 3.07
CA ALA A 78 1.59 -2.88 2.89
C ALA A 78 0.41 -3.22 3.82
N HIS A 79 0.06 -4.50 3.96
CA HIS A 79 -0.99 -4.94 4.89
C HIS A 79 -0.63 -4.64 6.34
N GLN A 80 0.61 -4.88 6.76
CA GLN A 80 1.09 -4.57 8.10
C GLN A 80 1.07 -3.06 8.38
N HIS A 81 1.50 -2.24 7.43
CA HIS A 81 1.41 -0.77 7.56
C HIS A 81 -0.04 -0.31 7.65
N ALA A 82 -0.94 -0.81 6.79
CA ALA A 82 -2.35 -0.46 6.84
C ALA A 82 -2.98 -0.83 8.19
N LYS A 83 -2.69 -2.02 8.71
CA LYS A 83 -3.17 -2.47 10.03
C LYS A 83 -2.62 -1.59 11.16
N THR A 84 -1.33 -1.26 11.10
CA THR A 84 -0.67 -0.39 12.09
C THR A 84 -1.32 0.99 12.10
N ILE A 85 -1.47 1.62 10.93
CA ILE A 85 -2.10 2.94 10.79
C ILE A 85 -3.55 2.91 11.27
N ALA A 86 -4.33 1.90 10.89
CA ALA A 86 -5.71 1.75 11.36
C ALA A 86 -5.77 1.66 12.89
N SER A 87 -4.94 0.80 13.49
CA SER A 87 -4.91 0.64 14.95
C SER A 87 -4.48 1.91 15.70
N ALA A 88 -3.46 2.61 15.19
CA ALA A 88 -2.99 3.88 15.75
C ALA A 88 -4.07 4.95 15.64
N THR A 89 -4.74 5.04 14.48
CA THR A 89 -5.83 5.99 14.24
C THR A 89 -7.01 5.73 15.18
N THR A 90 -7.43 4.47 15.36
CA THR A 90 -8.49 4.13 16.31
C THR A 90 -8.10 4.49 17.74
N ALA A 91 -6.85 4.26 18.14
CA ALA A 91 -6.36 4.64 19.47
C ALA A 91 -6.36 6.17 19.67
N GLU A 92 -5.89 6.94 18.68
CA GLU A 92 -5.92 8.41 18.72
C GLU A 92 -7.34 8.97 18.77
N ILE A 93 -8.26 8.42 17.97
CA ILE A 93 -9.67 8.79 18.02
C ILE A 93 -10.24 8.52 19.41
N GLY A 94 -9.96 7.35 20.00
CA GLY A 94 -10.39 7.02 21.36
C GLY A 94 -9.85 8.00 22.40
N HIS A 95 -8.58 8.38 22.30
CA HIS A 95 -7.96 9.36 23.20
C HIS A 95 -8.60 10.74 23.05
N LYS A 96 -8.75 11.25 21.82
CA LYS A 96 -9.40 12.54 21.56
C LYS A 96 -10.85 12.56 21.99
N GLN A 97 -11.57 11.46 21.79
CA GLN A 97 -12.96 11.35 22.22
C GLN A 97 -13.08 11.39 23.74
N LYS A 98 -12.19 10.71 24.46
CA LYS A 98 -12.14 10.78 25.93
C LYS A 98 -11.81 12.20 26.41
N GLU A 99 -10.79 12.83 25.84
CA GLU A 99 -10.42 14.21 26.16
C GLU A 99 -11.57 15.20 25.90
N PHE A 100 -12.27 15.03 24.78
CA PHE A 100 -13.44 15.84 24.44
C PHE A 100 -14.60 15.61 25.41
N GLN A 101 -14.87 14.35 25.80
CA GLN A 101 -15.89 14.01 26.79
C GLN A 101 -15.58 14.64 28.16
N ASP A 102 -14.32 14.61 28.59
CA ASP A 102 -13.90 15.21 29.85
C ASP A 102 -14.06 16.74 29.81
N LYS A 103 -13.60 17.39 28.73
CA LYS A 103 -13.83 18.84 28.51
C LYS A 103 -15.31 19.20 28.47
N LEU A 104 -16.15 18.37 27.86
CA LEU A 104 -17.58 18.60 27.77
C LEU A 104 -18.24 18.50 29.14
N LYS A 105 -17.85 17.52 29.98
CA LYS A 105 -18.32 17.41 31.37
C LYS A 105 -17.94 18.63 32.19
N ASP A 106 -16.71 19.10 32.09
CA ASP A 106 -16.26 20.29 32.82
C ASP A 106 -17.06 21.53 32.41
N ARG A 107 -17.29 21.72 31.10
CA ARG A 107 -18.12 22.81 30.57
C ARG A 107 -19.56 22.72 31.03
N LEU A 108 -20.14 21.53 31.04
CA LEU A 108 -21.50 21.29 31.54
C LEU A 108 -21.60 21.70 33.02
N HIS A 109 -20.65 21.26 33.84
CA HIS A 109 -20.63 21.55 35.27
C HIS A 109 -20.46 23.05 35.58
N LEU A 110 -19.64 23.76 34.78
CA LEU A 110 -19.54 25.22 34.89
C LEU A 110 -20.83 25.92 34.47
N ALA A 111 -21.44 25.51 33.35
CA ALA A 111 -22.69 26.08 32.88
C ALA A 111 -23.85 25.84 33.87
N GLU A 112 -23.90 24.67 34.51
CA GLU A 112 -24.88 24.36 35.56
C GLU A 112 -24.73 25.27 36.79
N GLN A 113 -23.49 25.55 37.21
CA GLN A 113 -23.22 26.48 38.31
C GLN A 113 -23.62 27.93 37.95
N ASP A 114 -23.28 28.38 36.74
CA ASP A 114 -23.63 29.72 36.27
C ASP A 114 -25.16 29.89 36.15
N LEU A 115 -25.85 28.87 35.63
CA LEU A 115 -27.31 28.84 35.55
C LEU A 115 -27.94 28.91 36.95
N TYR A 116 -27.40 28.16 37.92
CA TYR A 116 -27.87 28.18 39.30
C TYR A 116 -27.69 29.56 39.95
N ARG A 117 -26.53 30.20 39.74
CA ARG A 117 -26.27 31.58 40.21
C ARG A 117 -27.23 32.59 39.60
N SER A 118 -27.38 32.57 38.27
CA SER A 118 -28.31 33.45 37.56
C SER A 118 -29.75 33.26 38.05
N ARG A 119 -30.18 32.02 38.31
CA ARG A 119 -31.50 31.73 38.88
C ARG A 119 -31.70 32.35 40.27
N ILE A 120 -30.72 32.26 41.15
CA ILE A 120 -30.78 32.88 42.48
C ILE A 120 -30.86 34.40 42.37
N GLU A 121 -30.01 34.99 41.53
CA GLU A 121 -29.96 36.44 41.31
C GLU A 121 -31.28 36.97 40.76
N ALA A 122 -31.81 36.35 39.69
CA ALA A 122 -33.11 36.68 39.12
C ALA A 122 -34.26 36.53 40.13
N SER A 123 -34.22 35.47 40.97
CA SER A 123 -35.25 35.28 42.02
C SER A 123 -35.20 36.39 43.06
N LYS A 124 -34.00 36.86 43.44
CA LYS A 124 -33.80 37.96 44.39
C LYS A 124 -34.24 39.30 43.79
N GLU A 125 -33.95 39.54 42.53
CA GLU A 125 -34.37 40.73 41.79
C GLU A 125 -35.91 40.80 41.68
N ILE A 126 -36.56 39.67 41.34
CA ILE A 126 -38.03 39.57 41.33
C ILE A 126 -38.63 39.88 42.71
N GLN A 127 -38.04 39.36 43.79
CA GLN A 127 -38.49 39.68 45.15
C GLN A 127 -38.35 41.18 45.46
N SER A 128 -37.23 41.81 45.07
CA SER A 128 -37.02 43.24 45.23
C SER A 128 -38.06 44.05 44.46
N ILE A 129 -38.26 43.76 43.17
CA ILE A 129 -39.26 44.43 42.33
C ILE A 129 -40.67 44.24 42.90
N ALA A 130 -41.02 43.03 43.36
CA ALA A 130 -42.31 42.77 43.99
C ALA A 130 -42.53 43.62 45.25
N THR A 131 -41.51 43.78 46.09
CA THR A 131 -41.60 44.67 47.27
C THR A 131 -41.72 46.14 46.88
N GLU A 132 -41.01 46.59 45.84
CA GLU A 132 -41.09 47.97 45.35
C GLU A 132 -42.48 48.27 44.77
N VAL A 133 -43.01 47.38 43.93
CA VAL A 133 -44.35 47.50 43.35
C VAL A 133 -45.42 47.47 44.45
N ALA A 134 -45.32 46.56 45.42
CA ALA A 134 -46.25 46.51 46.55
C ALA A 134 -46.25 47.82 47.36
N ASN A 135 -45.07 48.37 47.65
CA ASN A 135 -44.93 49.67 48.34
C ASN A 135 -45.50 50.84 47.51
N ALA A 136 -45.28 50.84 46.20
CA ALA A 136 -45.82 51.85 45.30
C ALA A 136 -47.36 51.83 45.26
N VAL A 137 -47.96 50.63 45.19
CA VAL A 137 -49.42 50.43 45.24
C VAL A 137 -49.99 50.87 46.60
N LEU A 138 -49.35 50.48 47.72
CA LEU A 138 -49.77 50.91 49.05
C LEU A 138 -49.71 52.44 49.23
N THR A 139 -48.65 53.07 48.73
CA THR A 139 -48.48 54.53 48.80
C THR A 139 -49.58 55.24 47.99
N LYS A 140 -49.92 54.73 46.80
CA LYS A 140 -51.02 55.24 45.96
C LYS A 140 -52.39 55.12 46.62
N LEU A 141 -52.64 54.04 47.37
CA LEU A 141 -53.94 53.78 48.03
C LEU A 141 -54.11 54.50 49.38
N THR A 142 -53.02 54.68 50.15
CA THR A 142 -53.08 55.20 51.53
C THR A 142 -52.59 56.64 51.68
N GLY A 143 -51.98 57.22 50.63
CA GLY A 143 -51.52 58.62 50.61
C GLY A 143 -50.36 58.93 51.56
N ARG A 144 -49.74 57.93 52.19
CA ARG A 144 -48.55 58.07 53.07
C ARG A 144 -47.40 57.22 52.54
N ALA A 145 -46.20 57.78 52.52
CA ALA A 145 -44.98 57.05 52.14
C ALA A 145 -44.60 56.05 53.24
N TYR A 146 -44.59 54.76 52.94
CA TYR A 146 -44.18 53.71 53.87
C TYR A 146 -42.72 53.31 53.59
N SER A 147 -41.88 53.30 54.63
CA SER A 147 -40.48 52.86 54.53
C SER A 147 -40.34 51.37 54.91
N PRO A 148 -39.50 50.59 54.21
CA PRO A 148 -39.44 49.13 54.33
C PRO A 148 -39.13 48.61 55.74
N ASN A 149 -38.46 49.41 56.58
CA ASN A 149 -37.97 48.96 57.88
C ASN A 149 -39.04 48.84 58.99
N LYS A 150 -40.28 49.34 58.78
CA LYS A 150 -41.35 49.27 59.80
C LYS A 150 -42.25 48.02 59.70
N LEU A 151 -42.14 47.23 58.64
CA LEU A 151 -43.00 46.05 58.43
C LEU A 151 -42.44 44.75 59.03
N LEU A 152 -41.17 44.74 59.46
CA LEU A 152 -40.51 43.56 60.04
C LEU A 152 -40.53 43.53 61.57
N GLU A 153 -40.82 44.65 62.25
CA GLU A 153 -40.92 44.68 63.72
C GLU A 153 -42.27 44.15 64.23
N THR A 154 -43.35 44.23 63.44
CA THR A 154 -44.68 43.76 63.85
C THR A 154 -44.83 42.22 63.88
N ARG A 155 -43.82 41.46 63.44
CA ARG A 155 -43.81 39.98 63.49
C ARG A 155 -43.02 39.40 64.68
N LYS A 156 -42.36 40.22 65.50
CA LYS A 156 -41.61 39.71 66.67
C LYS A 156 -42.47 39.53 67.92
N ASP A 157 -43.71 40.02 67.92
CA ASP A 157 -44.59 40.02 69.09
C ASP A 157 -45.81 39.06 68.99
N THR A 158 -45.80 38.11 68.05
CA THR A 158 -46.74 36.97 68.00
C THR A 158 -46.04 35.73 67.45
#